data_AF-H0TCF4-F1
#
_entry.id   AF-H0TCF4-F1
#
_cell.length_a   1.000
_cell.length_b   1.000
_cell.length_c   1.000
_cell.angle_alpha   90.00
_cell.angle_beta   90.00
_cell.angle_gamma   90.00
#
_symmetry.space_group_name_H-M   'P 1'
#
loop_
_entity.id
_entity.type
_entity.pdbx_description
1 polymer ?
#
loop_
_entity_poly.entity_id
_entity_poly.type
_entity_poly.pdbx_seq_one_letter_code
_entity_poly.pdbx_strand_id
1 'polypeptide(L)'
;MPDERRNFIERSDSITGNLYGQPMSLQRIADNFALYGLQKRVAALESLDAELREGVETNPGDLRRHARMLELRRQMGSAHVALRNAGR
;
A
#
# COMPACT_ATOMS: atom_id res chain seq x y z
N MET A 1 15.50 17.32 -1.96
CA MET A 1 14.02 17.32 -1.94
C MET A 1 13.59 16.13 -1.07
N PRO A 2 12.79 16.27 -0.01
CA PRO A 2 12.65 15.24 1.03
C PRO A 2 11.51 14.23 0.79
N ASP A 3 10.82 14.27 -0.35
CA ASP A 3 9.67 13.40 -0.63
C ASP A 3 10.04 12.00 -1.12
N GLU A 4 11.30 11.75 -1.49
CA GLU A 4 11.76 10.47 -2.06
C GLU A 4 11.95 9.34 -1.02
N ARG A 5 11.83 9.62 0.28
CA ARG A 5 11.99 8.61 1.36
C ARG A 5 10.68 8.00 1.87
N ARG A 6 9.52 8.53 1.46
CA ARG A 6 8.21 8.08 1.96
C ARG A 6 7.78 6.81 1.21
N ASN A 7 7.49 5.73 1.94
CA ASN A 7 6.93 4.52 1.32
C ASN A 7 5.46 4.75 0.91
N PHE A 8 4.91 3.79 0.18
CA PHE A 8 3.54 3.76 -0.31
C PHE A 8 2.51 4.01 0.80
N ILE A 9 2.77 3.47 2.01
CA ILE A 9 1.92 3.67 3.19
C ILE A 9 2.02 5.12 3.66
N GLU A 10 3.21 5.67 3.80
CA GLU A 10 3.46 7.06 4.21
C GLU A 10 2.98 8.07 3.18
N ARG A 11 2.99 7.74 1.88
CA ARG A 11 2.38 8.56 0.82
C ARG A 11 0.87 8.49 0.87
N SER A 12 0.30 7.30 1.07
CA SER A 12 -1.14 7.12 1.29
C SER A 12 -1.60 7.89 2.54
N ASP A 13 -0.82 7.83 3.62
CA ASP A 13 -1.02 8.57 4.86
C ASP A 13 -0.79 10.07 4.67
N SER A 14 0.11 10.53 3.82
CA SER A 14 0.32 11.96 3.57
C SER A 14 -0.79 12.56 2.70
N ILE A 15 -1.34 11.80 1.76
CA ILE A 15 -2.44 12.25 0.89
C ILE A 15 -3.76 12.29 1.68
N THR A 16 -3.95 11.37 2.63
CA THR A 16 -5.23 11.22 3.34
C THR A 16 -5.19 11.62 4.83
N GLY A 17 -4.02 11.69 5.44
CA GLY A 17 -3.81 12.21 6.80
C GLY A 17 -4.08 13.70 6.90
N ASN A 18 -3.90 14.45 5.80
CA ASN A 18 -4.39 15.82 5.67
C ASN A 18 -5.93 15.92 5.62
N LEU A 19 -6.64 14.82 5.35
CA LEU A 19 -8.11 14.77 5.35
C LEU A 19 -8.71 14.24 6.68
N TYR A 20 -8.02 13.35 7.40
CA TYR A 20 -8.61 12.62 8.53
C TYR A 20 -7.84 12.71 9.86
N GLY A 21 -6.67 13.36 9.91
CA GLY A 21 -5.93 13.64 11.15
C GLY A 21 -5.27 12.43 11.84
N GLN A 22 -5.34 11.22 11.26
CA GLN A 22 -4.72 9.98 11.74
C GLN A 22 -4.10 9.23 10.54
N PRO A 23 -2.97 8.50 10.72
CA PRO A 23 -2.47 7.58 9.70
C PRO A 23 -3.52 6.51 9.40
N MET A 24 -3.76 6.21 8.11
CA MET A 24 -4.74 5.22 7.70
C MET A 24 -4.33 3.82 8.17
N SER A 25 -5.30 3.07 8.70
CA SER A 25 -5.10 1.64 8.94
C SER A 25 -4.90 0.91 7.60
N LEU A 26 -4.14 -0.20 7.62
CA LEU A 26 -3.92 -1.02 6.42
C LEU A 26 -5.25 -1.46 5.77
N GLN A 27 -6.24 -1.76 6.61
CA GLN A 27 -7.60 -2.09 6.17
C GLN A 27 -8.22 -0.96 5.34
N ARG A 28 -8.13 0.29 5.82
CA ARG A 28 -8.71 1.44 5.11
C ARG A 28 -7.98 1.73 3.78
N ILE A 29 -6.68 1.46 3.72
CA ILE A 29 -5.92 1.51 2.46
C ILE A 29 -6.42 0.43 1.49
N ALA A 30 -6.65 -0.79 1.97
CA ALA A 30 -7.19 -1.89 1.17
C ALA A 30 -8.63 -1.61 0.69
N ASP A 31 -9.47 -1.01 1.53
CA ASP A 31 -10.84 -0.62 1.17
C ASP A 31 -10.83 0.46 0.07
N ASN A 32 -9.95 1.46 0.16
CA ASN A 32 -9.78 2.47 -0.89
C ASN A 32 -9.26 1.84 -2.19
N PHE A 33 -8.34 0.89 -2.09
CA PHE A 33 -7.83 0.14 -3.25
C PHE A 33 -8.95 -0.63 -3.96
N ALA A 34 -9.95 -1.15 -3.23
CA ALA A 34 -11.08 -1.84 -3.84
C ALA A 34 -11.95 -0.93 -4.74
N LEU A 35 -11.88 0.39 -4.54
CA LEU A 35 -12.58 1.38 -5.35
C LEU A 35 -11.87 1.69 -6.68
N TYR A 36 -10.63 1.23 -6.85
CA TYR A 36 -9.86 1.48 -8.07
C TYR A 36 -10.33 0.59 -9.23
N GLY A 37 -10.32 1.15 -10.44
CA GLY A 37 -10.48 0.36 -11.67
C GLY A 37 -9.33 -0.65 -11.86
N LEU A 38 -9.55 -1.70 -12.64
CA LEU A 38 -8.62 -2.83 -12.83
C LEU A 38 -7.16 -2.38 -13.11
N GLN A 39 -6.95 -1.49 -14.08
CA GLN A 39 -5.62 -1.00 -14.44
C GLN A 39 -4.91 -0.29 -13.28
N LYS A 40 -5.65 0.54 -12.53
CA LYS A 40 -5.11 1.24 -11.35
C LYS A 40 -4.78 0.26 -10.22
N ARG A 41 -5.57 -0.81 -10.07
CA ARG A 41 -5.28 -1.87 -9.09
C ARG A 41 -4.00 -2.63 -9.43
N VAL A 42 -3.76 -2.92 -10.71
CA VAL A 42 -2.50 -3.55 -11.16
C VAL A 42 -1.31 -2.64 -10.89
N ALA A 43 -1.37 -1.38 -11.35
CA ALA A 43 -0.27 -0.43 -11.15
C ALA A 43 0.06 -0.18 -9.68
N ALA A 44 -0.94 -0.15 -8.80
CA ALA A 44 -0.74 0.00 -7.35
C ALA A 44 -0.06 -1.24 -6.73
N LEU A 45 -0.41 -2.44 -7.17
CA LEU A 45 0.27 -3.67 -6.73
C LEU A 45 1.72 -3.74 -7.20
N GLU A 46 1.98 -3.38 -8.47
CA GLU A 46 3.33 -3.33 -9.02
C GLU A 46 4.22 -2.31 -8.29
N SER A 47 3.68 -1.14 -7.97
CA SER A 47 4.39 -0.11 -7.21
C SER A 47 4.74 -0.61 -5.79
N LEU A 48 3.79 -1.27 -5.11
CA LEU A 48 4.01 -1.85 -3.79
C LEU A 48 5.06 -2.98 -3.84
N ASP A 49 5.03 -3.81 -4.88
CA ASP A 49 6.01 -4.89 -5.09
C ASP A 49 7.42 -4.35 -5.39
N ALA A 50 7.54 -3.22 -6.09
CA ALA A 50 8.81 -2.53 -6.31
C ALA A 50 9.40 -2.00 -4.99
N GLU A 51 8.60 -1.33 -4.16
CA GLU A 51 9.04 -0.81 -2.87
C GLU A 51 9.42 -1.93 -1.88
N LEU A 52 8.71 -3.06 -1.91
CA LEU A 52 9.06 -4.25 -1.13
C LEU A 52 10.43 -4.81 -1.54
N ARG A 53 10.82 -4.70 -2.81
CA ARG A 53 12.12 -5.18 -3.30
C ARG A 53 13.27 -4.26 -2.88
N GLU A 54 13.03 -2.97 -2.75
CA GLU A 54 14.03 -1.96 -2.39
C GLU A 54 14.29 -1.88 -0.87
N GLY A 55 13.30 -2.23 -0.03
CA GLY A 55 13.28 -1.88 1.39
C GLY A 55 13.88 -2.87 2.38
N VAL A 56 15.02 -3.51 2.10
CA VAL A 56 15.74 -4.32 3.12
C VAL A 56 17.13 -3.73 3.39
N GLU A 57 17.15 -2.51 3.90
CA GLU A 57 18.30 -2.01 4.65
C GLU A 57 18.15 -2.42 6.13
N THR A 58 19.27 -2.81 6.74
CA THR A 58 19.41 -3.61 7.96
C THR A 58 19.08 -2.87 9.27
N ASN A 59 17.91 -2.24 9.40
CA ASN A 59 17.46 -1.59 10.63
C ASN A 59 16.16 -2.23 11.18
N PRO A 60 16.02 -2.47 12.51
CA PRO A 60 14.77 -2.96 13.11
C PRO A 60 13.50 -2.14 12.76
N GLY A 61 13.63 -0.83 12.56
CA GLY A 61 12.53 0.02 12.09
C GLY A 61 12.07 -0.34 10.67
N ASP A 62 13.00 -0.72 9.81
CA ASP A 62 12.75 -1.16 8.44
C ASP A 62 12.09 -2.54 8.41
N LEU A 63 12.42 -3.44 9.34
CA LEU A 63 11.73 -4.74 9.47
C LEU A 63 10.25 -4.60 9.82
N ARG A 64 9.90 -3.76 10.81
CA ARG A 64 8.50 -3.52 11.16
C ARG A 64 7.75 -2.85 10.01
N ARG A 65 8.38 -1.90 9.33
CA ARG A 65 7.83 -1.23 8.14
C ARG A 65 7.60 -2.22 7.00
N HIS A 66 8.57 -3.09 6.73
CA HIS A 66 8.51 -4.14 5.72
C HIS A 66 7.40 -5.17 6.02
N ALA A 67 7.26 -5.59 7.28
CA ALA A 67 6.17 -6.47 7.70
C ALA A 67 4.78 -5.87 7.42
N ARG A 68 4.59 -4.57 7.69
CA ARG A 68 3.33 -3.88 7.39
C ARG A 68 3.07 -3.75 5.88
N MET A 69 4.11 -3.52 5.08
CA MET A 69 3.97 -3.49 3.62
C MET A 69 3.60 -4.87 3.05
N LEU A 70 4.18 -5.95 3.57
CA LEU A 70 3.82 -7.32 3.20
C LEU A 70 2.36 -7.65 3.57
N GLU A 71 1.92 -7.22 4.76
CA GLU A 71 0.53 -7.39 5.19
C GLU A 71 -0.44 -6.66 4.26
N LEU A 72 -0.15 -5.40 3.94
CA LEU A 72 -0.94 -4.61 3.00
C LEU A 72 -0.99 -5.27 1.62
N ARG A 73 0.15 -5.77 1.13
CA ARG A 73 0.24 -6.46 -0.16
C ARG A 73 -0.62 -7.72 -0.22
N ARG A 74 -0.71 -8.47 0.89
CA ARG A 74 -1.60 -9.63 1.00
C ARG A 74 -3.07 -9.21 0.95
N GLN A 75 -3.45 -8.17 1.70
CA GLN A 75 -4.82 -7.65 1.72
C GLN A 75 -5.27 -7.15 0.34
N MET A 76 -4.47 -6.29 -0.30
CA MET A 76 -4.74 -5.77 -1.63
C MET A 76 -4.75 -6.87 -2.70
N GLY A 77 -3.84 -7.85 -2.61
CA GLY A 77 -3.82 -9.00 -3.52
C GLY A 77 -5.09 -9.84 -3.43
N SER A 78 -5.55 -10.13 -2.22
CA SER A 78 -6.82 -10.85 -1.99
C SER A 78 -8.01 -10.07 -2.55
N ALA A 79 -8.09 -8.76 -2.28
CA ALA A 79 -9.14 -7.90 -2.81
C ALA A 79 -9.12 -7.84 -4.34
N HIS A 80 -7.94 -7.77 -4.96
CA HIS A 80 -7.81 -7.78 -6.41
C HIS A 80 -8.35 -9.07 -7.03
N VAL A 81 -7.98 -10.24 -6.48
CA VAL A 81 -8.46 -11.54 -6.95
C VAL A 81 -9.97 -11.66 -6.77
N ALA A 82 -10.50 -11.28 -5.61
CA ALA A 82 -11.94 -11.33 -5.33
C ALA A 82 -12.74 -10.46 -6.32
N LEU A 83 -12.30 -9.24 -6.56
CA LEU A 83 -12.94 -8.31 -7.49
C LEU A 83 -12.83 -8.80 -8.95
N ARG A 84 -11.67 -9.33 -9.35
CA ARG A 84 -11.48 -9.90 -10.69
C ARG A 84 -12.42 -11.08 -10.93
N ASN A 85 -12.57 -11.96 -9.93
CA ASN A 85 -13.51 -13.08 -10.00
C ASN A 85 -14.99 -12.61 -10.05
N ALA A 86 -15.28 -11.44 -9.47
CA ALA A 86 -16.58 -10.78 -9.58
C ALA A 86 -16.78 -9.98 -10.89
N GLY A 87 -15.82 -10.04 -11.83
CA GLY A 87 -15.89 -9.34 -13.11
C GLY A 87 -15.62 -7.83 -13.04
N ARG A 88 -14.98 -7.36 -11.97
CA ARG A 88 -14.68 -5.93 -11.72
C ARG A 88 -13.19 -5.65 -11.79
#